data_AF-A0A482DT47-F1
#
_entry.id   AF-A0A482DT47-F1
#
_cell.length_a   1.000
_cell.length_b   1.000
_cell.length_c   1.000
_cell.angle_alpha   90.00
_cell.angle_beta   90.00
_cell.angle_gamma   90.00
#
_symmetry.space_group_name_H-M   'P 1'
#
loop_
_entity.id
_entity.type
_entity.pdbx_description
1 polymer ?
#
loop_
_entity_poly.entity_id
_entity_poly.type
_entity_poly.pdbx_seq_one_letter_code
_entity_poly.pdbx_strand_id
1 'polypeptide(L)'
;MQLTFCMFTRNISTTSSNFRNVKPGGYSKSSLPLINKEDYAILYGLILGDAYISRKNTENASIRFEQSIIHKEYLEHLFDIFKYLCKDGATVKSAERKKLSTKSFSIYFVTRQLVAITELHN
;
A
#
# COMPACT_ATOMS: atom_id res chain seq x y z
N MET A 1 14.18 -29.07 38.80
CA MET A 1 14.59 -28.34 37.58
C MET A 1 13.37 -27.61 37.04
N GLN A 2 13.19 -26.34 37.39
CA GLN A 2 12.10 -25.49 36.91
C GLN A 2 12.54 -24.83 35.59
N LEU A 3 11.80 -25.11 34.52
CA LEU A 3 11.94 -24.39 33.25
C LEU A 3 11.19 -23.06 33.39
N THR A 4 11.93 -21.98 33.62
CA THR A 4 11.38 -20.62 33.61
C THR A 4 11.09 -20.24 32.15
N PHE A 5 9.81 -20.28 31.78
CA PHE A 5 9.30 -19.77 30.51
C PHE A 5 9.46 -18.24 30.52
N CYS A 6 10.52 -17.74 29.88
CA CYS A 6 10.73 -16.31 29.72
C CYS A 6 9.70 -15.76 28.73
N MET A 7 8.60 -15.23 29.28
CA MET A 7 7.66 -14.36 28.57
C MET A 7 8.43 -13.13 28.08
N PHE A 8 8.94 -13.18 26.85
CA PHE A 8 9.48 -12.02 26.17
C PHE A 8 8.30 -11.12 25.78
N THR A 9 7.80 -10.36 26.74
CA THR A 9 6.88 -9.25 26.52
C THR A 9 7.62 -8.21 25.69
N ARG A 10 7.51 -8.33 24.36
CA ARG A 10 7.82 -7.19 23.50
C ARG A 10 6.82 -6.11 23.85
N ASN A 11 7.34 -5.15 24.59
CA ASN A 11 6.83 -3.81 24.74
C ASN A 11 6.76 -3.23 23.32
N ILE A 12 5.69 -3.55 22.57
CA ILE A 12 5.38 -2.89 21.32
C ILE A 12 4.87 -1.54 21.75
N SER A 13 5.81 -0.61 21.90
CA SER A 13 5.52 0.81 21.92
C SER A 13 4.58 1.08 20.76
N THR A 14 3.33 1.37 21.10
CA THR A 14 2.29 1.83 20.18
C THR A 14 2.74 3.15 19.59
N THR A 15 3.66 3.11 18.62
CA THR A 15 3.83 4.19 17.66
C THR A 15 2.63 4.08 16.74
N SER A 16 1.54 4.71 17.19
CA SER A 16 0.47 5.20 16.34
C SER A 16 1.09 6.13 15.29
N SER A 17 1.68 5.54 14.25
CA SER A 17 1.88 6.22 12.97
C SER A 17 0.48 6.52 12.47
N ASN A 18 0.07 7.72 12.80
CA ASN A 18 -1.13 8.33 12.29
C ASN A 18 -1.02 8.29 10.76
N PHE A 19 -2.02 7.73 10.05
CA PHE A 19 -2.27 7.97 8.62
C PHE A 19 -2.65 9.44 8.36
N ARG A 20 -2.05 10.39 9.08
CA ARG A 20 -2.22 11.81 8.83
C ARG A 20 -1.42 12.11 7.56
N ASN A 21 -2.11 12.05 6.42
CA ASN A 21 -1.81 12.75 5.18
C ASN A 21 -0.31 13.02 4.97
N VAL A 22 0.52 11.98 4.97
CA VAL A 22 1.92 12.13 4.59
C VAL A 22 1.89 12.31 3.08
N LYS A 23 1.98 13.56 2.62
CA LYS A 23 2.10 13.87 1.20
C LYS A 23 3.47 13.36 0.75
N PRO A 24 3.57 12.37 -0.15
CA PRO A 24 4.85 12.03 -0.73
C PRO A 24 5.38 13.26 -1.46
N GLY A 25 6.71 13.46 -1.43
CA GLY A 25 7.37 14.63 -2.00
C GLY A 25 6.91 14.93 -3.43
N GLY A 26 6.77 16.22 -3.75
CA GLY A 26 6.42 16.64 -5.11
C GLY A 26 7.54 16.28 -6.08
N TYR A 27 7.20 15.65 -7.20
CA TYR A 27 8.13 15.40 -8.30
C TYR A 27 7.70 16.20 -9.54
N SER A 28 8.65 16.81 -10.23
CA SER A 28 8.43 17.41 -11.54
C SER A 28 8.11 16.32 -12.57
N LYS A 29 7.30 16.65 -13.59
CA LYS A 29 6.94 15.73 -14.68
C LYS A 29 8.17 15.18 -15.43
N SER A 30 9.29 15.90 -15.38
CA SER A 30 10.58 15.53 -15.97
C SER A 30 11.44 14.58 -15.12
N SER A 31 11.07 14.33 -13.86
CA SER A 31 11.82 13.50 -12.90
C SER A 31 10.93 12.38 -12.36
N LEU A 32 10.37 11.56 -13.24
CA LEU A 32 9.59 10.40 -12.81
C LEU A 32 10.52 9.40 -12.09
N PRO A 33 10.06 8.79 -10.99
CA PRO A 33 10.85 7.81 -10.27
C PRO A 33 11.11 6.58 -11.13
N LEU A 34 12.37 6.16 -11.20
CA LEU A 34 12.78 4.89 -11.79
C LEU A 34 12.48 3.76 -10.80
N ILE A 35 11.86 2.68 -11.26
CA ILE A 35 11.61 1.49 -10.43
C ILE A 35 12.88 0.63 -10.41
N ASN A 36 13.36 0.27 -9.23
CA ASN A 36 14.50 -0.62 -9.09
C ASN A 36 14.13 -2.05 -9.54
N LYS A 37 15.10 -2.80 -10.08
CA LYS A 37 14.87 -4.19 -10.54
C LYS A 37 14.32 -5.11 -9.45
N GLU A 38 14.72 -4.92 -8.20
CA GLU A 38 14.24 -5.70 -7.06
C GLU A 38 12.77 -5.41 -6.75
N ASP A 39 12.37 -4.14 -6.84
CA ASP A 39 10.98 -3.70 -6.63
C ASP A 39 10.04 -4.28 -7.67
N TYR A 40 10.50 -4.51 -8.91
CA TYR A 40 9.71 -5.18 -9.94
C TYR A 40 9.27 -6.59 -9.51
N ALA A 41 10.16 -7.38 -8.92
CA ALA A 41 9.82 -8.74 -8.48
C ALA A 41 8.76 -8.73 -7.38
N ILE A 42 8.87 -7.78 -6.44
CA ILE A 42 7.88 -7.58 -5.38
C ILE A 42 6.53 -7.14 -5.99
N LEU A 43 6.55 -6.19 -6.92
CA LEU A 43 5.35 -5.72 -7.60
C LEU A 43 4.64 -6.83 -8.38
N TYR A 44 5.38 -7.70 -9.08
CA TYR A 44 4.78 -8.87 -9.74
C TYR A 44 4.08 -9.80 -8.74
N GLY A 45 4.74 -10.14 -7.62
CA GLY A 45 4.12 -10.95 -6.57
C GLY A 45 2.86 -10.32 -5.99
N LEU A 46 2.88 -9.01 -5.78
CA LEU A 46 1.73 -8.26 -5.27
C LEU A 46 0.57 -8.20 -6.27
N ILE A 47 0.85 -7.95 -7.55
CA ILE A 47 -0.18 -7.91 -8.62
C ILE A 47 -0.86 -9.27 -8.78
N LEU A 48 -0.14 -10.38 -8.57
CA LEU A 48 -0.70 -11.73 -8.63
C LEU A 48 -1.60 -12.07 -7.43
N GLY A 49 -1.50 -11.34 -6.32
CA GLY A 49 -2.23 -11.61 -5.08
C GLY A 49 -3.15 -10.47 -4.65
N ASP A 50 -2.57 -9.45 -4.01
CA ASP A 50 -3.30 -8.45 -3.23
C ASP A 50 -3.50 -7.11 -3.94
N ALA A 51 -2.73 -6.84 -5.00
CA ALA A 51 -2.71 -5.55 -5.67
C ALA A 51 -3.51 -5.60 -6.97
N TYR A 52 -4.19 -4.49 -7.26
CA TYR A 52 -4.98 -4.34 -8.46
C TYR A 52 -4.31 -3.35 -9.41
N ILE A 53 -3.99 -3.82 -10.63
CA ILE A 53 -3.52 -2.93 -11.70
C ILE A 53 -4.73 -2.38 -12.48
N SER A 54 -4.76 -1.07 -12.65
CA SER A 54 -5.82 -0.35 -13.35
C SER A 54 -5.25 0.47 -14.49
N ARG A 55 -5.86 0.37 -15.66
CA ARG A 55 -5.52 1.16 -16.83
C ARG A 55 -6.78 1.66 -17.51
N LYS A 56 -6.85 2.95 -17.79
CA LYS A 56 -7.85 3.53 -18.71
C LYS A 56 -7.23 3.58 -20.10
N ASN A 57 -8.01 3.29 -21.14
CA ASN A 57 -7.55 3.04 -22.52
C ASN A 57 -6.31 3.84 -22.97
N THR A 58 -6.35 5.17 -22.86
CA THR A 58 -5.29 6.07 -23.35
C THR A 58 -4.30 6.51 -22.28
N GLU A 59 -4.47 6.06 -21.04
CA GLU A 59 -3.65 6.43 -19.90
C GLU A 59 -2.65 5.33 -19.54
N ASN A 60 -1.58 5.74 -18.85
CA ASN A 60 -0.64 4.79 -18.25
C ASN A 60 -1.33 4.03 -17.11
N ALA A 61 -0.89 2.80 -16.86
CA ALA A 61 -1.42 2.00 -15.77
C ALA A 61 -0.96 2.53 -14.40
N SER A 62 -1.77 2.28 -13.38
CA SER A 62 -1.44 2.48 -11.97
C SER A 62 -1.79 1.24 -11.16
N ILE A 63 -1.15 1.09 -10.00
CA ILE A 63 -1.40 0.00 -9.07
C ILE A 63 -2.12 0.56 -7.85
N ARG A 64 -3.18 -0.13 -7.46
CA ARG A 64 -3.93 0.13 -6.23
C ARG A 64 -3.70 -1.01 -5.26
N PHE A 65 -3.28 -0.65 -4.05
CA PHE A 65 -3.17 -1.55 -2.91
C PHE A 65 -4.34 -1.25 -1.99
N GLU A 66 -5.15 -2.26 -1.66
CA GLU A 66 -6.30 -2.10 -0.75
C GLU A 66 -6.49 -3.35 0.11
N GLN A 67 -6.57 -3.18 1.42
CA GLN A 67 -6.86 -4.25 2.38
C GLN A 67 -7.77 -3.77 3.51
N SER A 68 -8.39 -4.74 4.20
CA SER A 68 -9.13 -4.48 5.45
C SER A 68 -8.23 -3.80 6.49
N ILE A 69 -8.82 -2.96 7.35
CA ILE A 69 -8.09 -2.26 8.42
C ILE A 69 -7.39 -3.20 9.41
N ILE A 70 -7.78 -4.47 9.45
CA ILE A 70 -7.14 -5.53 10.26
C ILE A 70 -5.70 -5.80 9.79
N HIS A 71 -5.40 -5.56 8.51
CA HIS A 71 -4.08 -5.73 7.92
C HIS A 71 -3.36 -4.38 7.72
N LYS A 72 -3.62 -3.44 8.64
CA LYS A 72 -3.07 -2.08 8.57
C LYS A 72 -1.54 -2.11 8.49
N GLU A 73 -0.87 -2.88 9.34
CA GLU A 73 0.59 -2.89 9.45
C GLU A 73 1.25 -3.38 8.16
N TYR A 74 0.64 -4.38 7.50
CA TYR A 74 1.09 -4.87 6.20
C TYR A 74 0.99 -3.77 5.13
N LEU A 75 -0.13 -3.06 5.10
CA LEU A 75 -0.36 -2.03 4.10
C LEU A 75 0.49 -0.78 4.36
N GLU A 76 0.80 -0.46 5.62
CA GLU A 76 1.79 0.55 6.00
C GLU A 76 3.20 0.16 5.54
N HIS A 77 3.61 -1.09 5.73
CA HIS A 77 4.89 -1.58 5.25
C HIS A 77 5.02 -1.48 3.73
N LEU A 78 3.98 -1.89 2.98
CA LEU A 78 3.95 -1.73 1.53
C LEU A 78 3.99 -0.25 1.10
N PHE A 79 3.29 0.62 1.83
CA PHE A 79 3.35 2.06 1.57
C PHE A 79 4.76 2.60 1.80
N ASP A 80 5.47 2.18 2.84
CA ASP A 80 6.84 2.64 3.09
C ASP A 80 7.82 2.24 1.98
N ILE A 81 7.63 1.05 1.39
CA ILE A 81 8.41 0.59 0.24
C ILE A 81 8.06 1.42 -1.01
N PHE A 82 6.76 1.59 -1.31
CA PHE A 82 6.32 2.15 -2.60
C PHE A 82 5.86 3.61 -2.55
N LYS A 83 6.03 4.33 -1.43
CA LYS A 83 5.60 5.74 -1.29
C LYS A 83 6.23 6.66 -2.32
N TYR A 84 7.43 6.34 -2.80
CA TYR A 84 8.12 7.11 -3.84
C TYR A 84 7.40 7.04 -5.20
N LEU A 85 6.62 5.99 -5.45
CA LEU A 85 5.77 5.83 -6.63
C LEU A 85 4.40 6.49 -6.47
N CYS A 86 4.03 6.89 -5.25
CA CYS A 86 2.71 7.42 -4.94
C CYS A 86 2.64 8.95 -5.14
N LYS A 87 1.44 9.45 -5.43
CA LYS A 87 1.16 10.90 -5.45
C LYS A 87 0.62 11.39 -4.12
N ASP A 88 -0.21 10.56 -3.51
CA ASP A 88 -0.93 10.86 -2.28
C ASP A 88 -0.59 9.80 -1.22
N GLY A 89 -0.86 10.12 0.04
CA GLY A 89 -0.68 9.17 1.14
C GLY A 89 -1.75 8.07 1.14
N ALA A 90 -1.54 7.05 1.99
CA ALA A 90 -2.55 6.05 2.25
C ALA A 90 -3.82 6.66 2.87
N THR A 91 -4.98 6.22 2.40
CA THR A 91 -6.30 6.74 2.75
C THR A 91 -7.17 5.64 3.33
N VAL A 92 -7.94 5.96 4.37
CA VAL A 92 -8.94 5.06 4.95
C VAL A 92 -10.27 5.24 4.22
N LYS A 93 -10.86 4.15 3.76
CA LYS A 93 -12.17 4.09 3.13
C LYS A 93 -13.15 3.39 4.06
N SER A 94 -14.31 4.01 4.27
CA SER A 94 -15.45 3.33 4.88
C SER A 94 -16.38 2.83 3.78
N ALA A 95 -16.84 1.60 3.92
CA ALA A 95 -17.86 1.01 3.06
C ALA A 95 -18.99 0.48 3.93
N GLU A 96 -20.20 0.97 3.66
CA GLU A 96 -21.42 0.47 4.27
C GLU A 96 -22.02 -0.62 3.37
N ARG A 97 -22.14 -1.85 3.90
CA ARG A 97 -22.89 -2.90 3.21
C ARG A 97 -24.37 -2.72 3.51
N LYS A 98 -25.14 -2.23 2.53
CA LYS A 98 -26.60 -2.00 2.62
C LYS A 98 -27.38 -3.18 3.23
N LYS A 99 -26.90 -4.41 3.03
CA LYS A 99 -27.58 -5.64 3.43
C LYS A 99 -27.31 -6.08 4.88
N LEU A 100 -26.27 -5.55 5.54
CA LEU A 100 -25.77 -6.11 6.81
C LEU A 100 -25.61 -5.06 7.92
N SER A 101 -26.05 -3.81 7.69
CA SER A 101 -25.94 -2.63 8.60
C SER A 101 -24.57 -2.43 9.26
N THR A 102 -23.52 -3.09 8.76
CA THR A 102 -22.18 -3.09 9.32
C THR A 102 -21.27 -2.20 8.48
N LYS A 103 -20.52 -1.35 9.18
CA LYS A 103 -19.47 -0.51 8.60
C LYS A 103 -18.20 -1.35 8.49
N SER A 104 -17.68 -1.45 7.28
CA SER A 104 -16.35 -2.02 7.02
C SER A 104 -15.37 -0.90 6.71
N PHE A 105 -14.14 -1.04 7.21
CA PHE A 105 -13.05 -0.10 6.98
C PHE A 105 -11.95 -0.80 6.20
N SER A 106 -11.50 -0.16 5.12
CA SER A 106 -10.31 -0.56 4.38
C SER A 106 -9.33 0.59 4.33
N ILE A 107 -8.06 0.27 4.11
CA ILE A 107 -7.01 1.25 3.83
C ILE A 107 -6.54 0.99 2.41
N TYR A 108 -6.29 2.05 1.66
CA TYR A 108 -5.73 1.92 0.31
C TYR A 108 -4.76 3.04 -0.02
N PHE A 109 -3.85 2.77 -0.95
CA PHE A 109 -3.06 3.80 -1.64
C PHE A 109 -2.93 3.43 -3.11
N VAL A 110 -2.59 4.43 -3.93
CA VAL A 110 -2.52 4.29 -5.39
C VAL A 110 -1.22 4.90 -5.87
N THR A 111 -0.50 4.17 -6.73
CA THR A 111 0.68 4.69 -7.40
C THR A 111 0.29 5.72 -8.45
N ARG A 112 1.27 6.51 -8.90
CA ARG A 112 1.13 7.32 -10.10
C ARG A 112 0.88 6.44 -11.32
N GLN A 113 0.30 7.06 -12.35
CA GLN A 113 0.21 6.46 -13.67
C GLN A 113 1.60 6.53 -14.33
N LEU A 114 2.28 5.40 -14.45
CA LEU A 114 3.67 5.31 -14.93
C LEU A 114 3.76 4.36 -16.12
N VAL A 115 4.63 4.70 -17.09
CA VAL A 115 4.90 3.83 -18.26
C VAL A 115 5.46 2.49 -17.80
N ALA A 116 6.37 2.49 -16.82
CA ALA A 116 6.93 1.29 -16.21
C ALA A 116 5.87 0.36 -15.59
N ILE A 117 4.74 0.90 -15.12
CA ILE A 117 3.62 0.09 -14.61
C ILE A 117 2.77 -0.42 -15.79
N THR A 118 2.65 0.34 -16.88
CA THR A 118 2.01 -0.16 -18.10
C THR A 118 2.70 -1.39 -18.66
N GLU A 119 4.03 -1.48 -18.54
CA GLU A 119 4.79 -2.68 -18.90
C GLU A 119 4.41 -3.91 -18.06
N LEU A 120 4.06 -3.72 -16.79
CA LEU A 120 3.59 -4.79 -15.90
C LEU A 120 2.18 -5.31 -16.23
N HIS A 121 1.39 -4.52 -16.96
CA HIS A 121 0.02 -4.86 -17.34
C HIS A 121 -0.05 -5.71 -18.62
N ASN A 122 0.96 -5.63 -19.49
CA ASN A 122 0.96 -6.28 -20.81
C ASN A 122 1.60 -7.66 -20.76
#